data_AF-B1MX47-F1
#
_entry.id   AF-B1MX47-F1
#
_cell.length_a   1.000
_cell.length_b   1.000
_cell.length_c   1.000
_cell.angle_alpha   90.00
_cell.angle_beta   90.00
_cell.angle_gamma   90.00
#
_symmetry.space_group_name_H-M   'P 1'
#
loop_
_entity.id
_entity.type
_entity.pdbx_description
1 polymer ?
#
loop_
_entity_poly.entity_id
_entity_poly.type
_entity_poly.pdbx_seq_one_letter_code
_entity_poly.pdbx_strand_id
1 'polypeptide(L)'
;MIRVEATITVTTVIMLAMLSFGLLLQNNAFNAQLSNRRQMILAVELDRLQLEASLEFAKSGHRHQKIDQHDIMIDGQKITIKIGSRYHNRDLLAVTSS
;
A
#
# COMPACT_ATOMS: atom_id res chain seq x y z
N MET A 1 -19.58 -26.57 48.49
CA MET A 1 -20.20 -25.75 47.42
C MET A 1 -19.36 -24.52 47.05
N ILE A 2 -19.02 -23.63 47.98
CA ILE A 2 -18.33 -22.34 47.71
C ILE A 2 -16.99 -22.47 46.94
N ARG A 3 -16.18 -23.51 47.19
CA ARG A 3 -14.88 -23.70 46.50
C ARG A 3 -15.00 -24.07 45.01
N VAL A 4 -16.09 -24.74 44.62
CA VAL A 4 -16.30 -25.19 43.23
C VAL A 4 -16.73 -24.00 42.37
N GLU A 5 -17.63 -23.16 42.88
CA GLU A 5 -18.04 -21.93 42.20
C GLU A 5 -16.88 -20.96 42.00
N ALA A 6 -16.05 -20.73 43.03
CA ALA A 6 -14.87 -19.87 42.92
C ALA A 6 -13.88 -20.37 41.86
N THR A 7 -13.70 -21.69 41.73
CA THR A 7 -12.79 -22.28 40.74
C THR A 7 -13.32 -22.11 39.31
N ILE A 8 -14.64 -22.24 39.11
CA ILE A 8 -15.28 -22.03 37.81
C ILE A 8 -15.17 -20.56 37.38
N THR A 9 -15.37 -19.61 38.30
CA THR A 9 -15.25 -18.18 37.99
C THR A 9 -13.82 -17.79 37.62
N VAL A 10 -12.82 -18.26 38.37
CA VAL A 10 -11.41 -17.95 38.08
C VAL A 10 -10.99 -18.49 36.71
N THR A 11 -11.37 -19.73 36.41
CA THR A 11 -11.03 -20.35 35.11
C THR A 11 -11.73 -19.67 33.92
N THR A 12 -13.00 -19.26 34.06
CA THR A 12 -13.70 -18.49 33.03
C THR A 12 -13.08 -17.11 32.81
N VAL A 13 -12.69 -16.40 33.87
CA VAL A 13 -12.01 -15.10 33.75
C VAL A 13 -10.67 -15.25 33.03
N ILE A 14 -9.88 -16.28 33.36
CA ILE A 14 -8.61 -16.55 32.67
C ILE A 14 -8.84 -16.85 31.19
N MET A 15 -9.81 -17.70 30.86
CA MET A 15 -10.15 -18.02 29.47
C MET A 15 -10.57 -16.76 28.69
N LEU A 16 -11.42 -15.92 29.27
CA LEU A 16 -11.86 -14.67 28.65
C LEU A 16 -10.69 -13.69 28.46
N ALA A 17 -9.78 -13.58 29.42
CA ALA A 17 -8.59 -12.74 29.31
C ALA A 17 -7.67 -13.20 28.17
N MET A 18 -7.44 -14.52 28.05
CA MET A 18 -6.64 -15.08 26.97
C MET A 18 -7.27 -14.87 25.59
N LEU A 19 -8.59 -15.08 25.48
CA LEU A 19 -9.34 -14.83 24.24
C LEU A 19 -9.28 -13.36 23.83
N SER A 20 -9.51 -12.44 24.78
CA SER A 20 -9.47 -10.99 24.54
C SER A 20 -8.08 -10.55 24.07
N PHE A 21 -7.02 -11.05 24.71
CA PHE A 21 -5.65 -10.77 24.31
C PHE A 21 -5.33 -11.32 22.91
N GLY A 22 -5.76 -12.55 22.61
CA GLY A 22 -5.57 -13.16 21.30
C GLY A 22 -6.26 -12.39 20.17
N LEU A 23 -7.45 -11.84 20.42
CA LEU A 23 -8.16 -11.00 19.45
C LEU A 23 -7.44 -9.67 19.19
N LEU A 24 -6.89 -9.04 20.23
CA LEU A 24 -6.11 -7.81 20.08
C LEU A 24 -4.84 -8.03 19.24
N LEU A 25 -4.13 -9.13 19.47
CA LEU A 25 -2.94 -9.48 18.69
C LEU A 25 -3.29 -9.75 17.22
N GLN A 26 -4.35 -10.50 16.96
CA GLN A 26 -4.81 -10.77 15.60
C GLN A 26 -5.22 -9.49 14.86
N ASN A 27 -5.92 -8.58 15.53
CA ASN A 27 -6.32 -7.29 14.96
C ASN A 27 -5.11 -6.43 14.59
N ASN A 28 -4.13 -6.32 15.49
CA ASN A 28 -2.89 -5.57 15.23
C ASN A 28 -2.08 -6.16 14.08
N ALA A 29 -1.93 -7.50 14.03
CA ALA A 29 -1.23 -8.17 12.95
C ALA A 29 -1.94 -7.97 11.60
N PHE A 30 -3.27 -8.06 11.57
CA PHE A 30 -4.07 -7.83 10.38
C PHE A 30 -3.96 -6.39 9.88
N ASN A 31 -4.02 -5.40 10.78
CA ASN A 31 -3.85 -3.99 10.44
C ASN A 31 -2.46 -3.68 9.89
N ALA A 32 -1.40 -4.24 10.50
CA ALA A 32 -0.04 -4.10 10.00
C ALA A 32 0.11 -4.72 8.59
N GLN A 33 -0.49 -5.90 8.37
CA GLN A 33 -0.48 -6.56 7.07
C GLN A 33 -1.26 -5.78 6.02
N LEU A 34 -2.43 -5.23 6.37
CA LEU A 34 -3.22 -4.35 5.50
C LEU A 34 -2.45 -3.09 5.11
N SER A 35 -1.76 -2.45 6.05
CA SER A 35 -0.92 -1.28 5.78
C SER A 35 0.19 -1.62 4.80
N ASN A 36 0.93 -2.72 5.03
CA ASN A 36 2.00 -3.15 4.14
C ASN A 36 1.47 -3.50 2.74
N ARG A 37 0.33 -4.20 2.65
CA ARG A 37 -0.30 -4.52 1.35
C ARG A 37 -0.75 -3.26 0.61
N ARG A 38 -1.32 -2.27 1.30
CA ARG A 38 -1.71 -0.99 0.68
C ARG A 38 -0.50 -0.25 0.12
N GLN A 39 0.59 -0.20 0.88
CA GLN A 39 1.84 0.42 0.41
C GLN A 39 2.41 -0.32 -0.80
N MET A 40 2.38 -1.66 -0.78
CA MET A 40 2.84 -2.48 -1.90
C MET A 40 1.98 -2.27 -3.16
N ILE A 41 0.65 -2.22 -3.02
CA ILE A 41 -0.26 -1.96 -4.14
C ILE A 41 0.03 -0.59 -4.77
N LEU A 42 0.19 0.45 -3.95
CA LEU A 42 0.53 1.79 -4.45
C LEU A 42 1.91 1.83 -5.13
N ALA A 43 2.89 1.11 -4.61
CA ALA A 43 4.22 1.02 -5.22
C ALA A 43 4.15 0.33 -6.59
N VAL A 44 3.46 -0.81 -6.68
CA VAL A 44 3.28 -1.55 -7.94
C VAL A 44 2.51 -0.73 -8.97
N GLU A 45 1.49 0.02 -8.54
CA GLU A 45 0.71 0.87 -9.43
C GLU A 45 1.54 2.06 -9.95
N LEU A 46 2.36 2.67 -9.09
CA LEU A 46 3.34 3.69 -9.51
C LEU A 46 4.37 3.13 -10.49
N ASP A 47 4.92 1.94 -10.22
CA ASP A 47 5.91 1.30 -11.10
C ASP A 47 5.32 0.98 -12.48
N ARG A 48 4.07 0.49 -12.50
CA ARG A 48 3.33 0.24 -13.75
C ARG A 48 3.14 1.54 -14.54
N LEU A 49 2.67 2.61 -13.90
CA LEU A 49 2.46 3.91 -14.55
C LEU A 49 3.79 4.51 -15.04
N GLN A 50 4.89 4.34 -14.30
CA GLN A 50 6.22 4.79 -14.68
C GLN A 50 6.73 4.05 -15.93
N LEU A 51 6.54 2.73 -15.98
CA LEU A 51 6.88 1.91 -17.14
C LEU A 51 6.06 2.29 -18.37
N GLU A 52 4.75 2.45 -18.21
CA GLU A 52 3.82 2.78 -19.30
C GLU A 52 4.11 4.18 -19.86
N ALA A 53 4.35 5.16 -18.99
CA ALA A 53 4.78 6.50 -19.38
C ALA A 53 6.13 6.51 -20.09
N SER A 54 7.10 5.72 -19.60
CA SER A 54 8.42 5.62 -20.23
C SER A 54 8.34 4.97 -21.62
N LEU A 55 7.50 3.94 -21.77
CA LEU A 55 7.28 3.26 -23.06
C LEU A 55 6.59 4.17 -24.07
N GLU A 56 5.56 4.90 -23.65
CA GLU A 56 4.84 5.83 -24.52
C GLU A 56 5.69 7.05 -24.90
N PHE A 57 6.50 7.57 -23.97
CA PHE A 57 7.48 8.61 -24.27
C PHE A 57 8.53 8.13 -25.27
N ALA A 58 9.05 6.90 -25.11
CA ALA A 58 10.01 6.33 -26.06
C ALA A 58 9.41 6.11 -27.46
N LYS A 59 8.12 5.77 -27.55
CA LYS A 59 7.43 5.53 -28.83
C LYS A 59 7.04 6.81 -29.56
N SER A 60 6.61 7.83 -28.82
CA SER A 60 5.86 8.95 -29.39
C SER A 60 6.41 10.32 -29.03
N GLY A 61 7.33 10.41 -28.06
CA GLY A 61 7.92 11.67 -27.59
C GLY A 61 6.95 12.60 -26.84
N HIS A 62 5.73 12.16 -26.53
CA HIS A 62 4.72 12.98 -25.88
C HIS A 62 5.11 13.28 -24.43
N ARG A 63 5.28 14.57 -24.11
CA ARG A 63 5.64 15.04 -22.77
C ARG A 63 4.46 15.14 -21.82
N HIS A 64 3.24 15.17 -22.33
CA HIS A 64 2.03 15.17 -21.51
C HIS A 64 1.13 14.09 -22.04
N GLN A 65 0.78 13.14 -21.19
CA GLN A 65 -0.13 12.08 -21.55
C GLN A 65 -1.01 11.69 -20.37
N LYS A 66 -2.25 11.38 -20.69
CA LYS A 66 -3.17 10.80 -19.71
C LYS A 66 -3.13 9.30 -19.90
N ILE A 67 -2.46 8.59 -18.97
CA ILE A 67 -2.50 7.13 -18.95
C ILE A 67 -3.59 6.73 -17.98
N ASP A 68 -4.55 5.96 -18.50
CA ASP A 68 -5.71 5.48 -17.76
C ASP A 68 -6.57 6.66 -17.24
N GLN A 69 -6.50 6.98 -15.94
CA GLN A 69 -7.17 8.15 -15.33
C GLN A 69 -6.19 9.16 -14.72
N HIS A 70 -4.88 8.93 -14.88
CA HIS A 70 -3.83 9.69 -14.23
C HIS A 70 -3.17 10.67 -15.21
N ASP A 71 -3.02 11.91 -14.77
CA ASP A 71 -2.33 12.95 -15.54
C ASP A 71 -0.82 12.79 -15.33
N ILE A 72 -0.10 12.52 -16.42
CA ILE A 72 1.32 12.25 -16.39
C ILE A 72 2.02 13.31 -17.24
N MET A 73 2.90 14.06 -16.56
CA MET A 73 3.73 15.08 -17.15
C MET A 73 5.19 14.63 -17.10
N ILE A 74 5.85 14.65 -18.23
CA ILE A 74 7.25 14.28 -18.41
C ILE A 74 8.01 15.57 -18.71
N ASP A 75 8.84 16.00 -17.76
CA ASP A 75 9.71 17.17 -17.87
C ASP A 75 11.18 16.72 -17.83
N GLY A 76 11.83 16.69 -18.99
CA GLY A 76 13.19 16.20 -19.14
C GLY A 76 13.33 14.71 -18.79
N GLN A 77 14.09 14.41 -17.72
CA GLN A 77 14.29 13.06 -17.19
C GLN A 77 13.36 12.73 -16.02
N LYS A 78 12.35 13.55 -15.72
CA LYS A 78 11.43 13.33 -14.60
C LYS A 78 10.01 13.14 -15.08
N ILE A 79 9.36 12.12 -14.54
CA ILE A 79 7.94 11.84 -14.68
C ILE A 79 7.25 12.33 -13.41
N THR A 80 6.29 13.24 -13.58
CA THR A 80 5.34 13.67 -12.57
C THR A 80 4.03 12.95 -12.80
N ILE A 81 3.68 12.04 -11.90
CA ILE A 81 2.44 11.26 -11.95
C ILE A 81 1.48 11.86 -10.92
N LYS A 82 0.31 12.35 -11.37
CA LYS A 82 -0.75 12.82 -10.48
C LYS A 82 -1.70 11.70 -10.15
N ILE A 83 -1.70 11.24 -8.90
CA ILE A 83 -2.65 10.24 -8.37
C ILE A 83 -3.56 10.92 -7.35
N GLY A 84 -4.84 11.10 -7.72
CA GLY A 84 -5.80 11.87 -6.93
C GLY A 84 -5.35 13.32 -6.71
N SER A 85 -5.05 13.68 -5.45
CA SER A 85 -4.56 15.02 -5.06
C SER A 85 -3.05 15.08 -4.78
N ARG A 86 -2.31 13.97 -4.98
CA ARG A 86 -0.86 13.91 -4.71
C ARG A 86 -0.08 13.83 -6.02
N TYR A 87 1.03 14.56 -6.05
CA TYR A 87 2.00 14.52 -7.13
C TYR A 87 3.17 13.63 -6.71
N HIS A 88 3.48 12.64 -7.55
CA HIS A 88 4.58 11.72 -7.35
C HIS A 88 5.62 11.94 -8.44
N ASN A 89 6.82 12.37 -8.03
CA ASN A 89 7.94 12.55 -8.93
C ASN A 89 8.78 11.28 -8.96
N ARG A 90 9.05 10.79 -10.18
CA ARG A 90 9.86 9.61 -10.48
C ARG A 90 10.79 9.92 -11.63
N ASP A 91 11.91 9.21 -11.74
CA ASP A 91 12.81 9.37 -12.87
C ASP A 91 12.26 8.59 -14.08
N LEU A 92 12.48 9.13 -15.27
CA LEU A 92 12.12 8.50 -16.54
C LEU A 92 13.03 7.27 -16.74
N LEU A 93 12.44 6.09 -16.92
CA LEU A 93 13.23 4.85 -17.10
C LEU A 93 13.78 4.73 -18.52
N ALA A 94 13.14 5.40 -19.49
CA ALA A 94 13.61 5.49 -20.87
C ALA A 94 14.68 6.59 -21.03
N VAL A 95 15.80 6.46 -20.31
CA VAL A 95 17.03 7.14 -20.70
C VAL A 95 17.73 6.23 -21.70
N THR A 96 17.41 6.39 -22.99
CA THR A 96 18.40 6.06 -24.01
C THR A 96 19.49 7.13 -23.90
N SER A 97 20.47 6.86 -23.06
CA SER A 97 21.74 7.57 -23.07
C SER A 97 22.28 7.52 -24.49
N SER A 98 22.30 8.70 -25.12
CA SER A 98 22.92 8.96 -26.41
C SER A 98 24.43 9.08 -26.23
#